data_AF-A0A1X1HUC7-F1
#
_entry.id   AF-A0A1X1HUC7-F1
#
_cell.length_a   1.000
_cell.length_b   1.000
_cell.length_c   1.000
_cell.angle_alpha   90.00
_cell.angle_beta   90.00
_cell.angle_gamma   90.00
#
_symmetry.space_group_name_H-M   'P 1'
#
loop_
_entity.id
_entity.type
_entity.pdbx_description
1 polymer ?
#
loop_
_entity_poly.entity_id
_entity_poly.type
_entity_poly.pdbx_seq_one_letter_code
_entity_poly.pdbx_strand_id
1 'polypeptide(L)'
;MSSKQFNNSCKEKFPNSCHFIFKKCSQRIQEKYKDLKLKRHIDLHSDEKLIGKILNYSNLSDLSRNNPYLITPSVLKYFVNEEHYFNDENEVLWGCDIDEYLEDFFIEMILDIQEIPEYSKHLLNLSLTNTEDIREYFQQHFPLASSSYNELKDKFIDFTYNQFDTIEILENDSVFLFRKKDSVTLSHKNKESYLSYQKLPEKLDLLAKYILLPIIDKLTLESLIYRK
;
A
#
# COMPACT_ATOMS: atom_id res chain seq x y z
N MET A 1 21.84 -14.14 -11.09
CA MET A 1 20.37 -14.12 -11.23
C MET A 1 19.99 -13.06 -12.25
N SER A 2 19.17 -13.44 -13.22
CA SER A 2 18.99 -12.73 -14.50
C SER A 2 18.06 -11.52 -14.40
N SER A 3 18.43 -10.47 -15.12
CA SER A 3 17.89 -9.10 -15.17
C SER A 3 16.43 -8.95 -15.64
N LYS A 4 15.69 -10.04 -15.89
CA LYS A 4 14.27 -10.01 -16.28
C LYS A 4 13.29 -9.99 -15.09
N GLN A 5 13.72 -10.37 -13.88
CA GLN A 5 12.81 -10.48 -12.72
C GLN A 5 12.46 -9.15 -12.05
N PHE A 6 13.28 -8.09 -12.20
CA PHE A 6 13.15 -6.90 -11.36
C PHE A 6 11.94 -5.99 -11.66
N ASN A 7 11.43 -6.00 -12.90
CA ASN A 7 10.29 -5.16 -13.31
C ASN A 7 8.98 -5.95 -13.48
N ASN A 8 9.03 -7.25 -13.17
CA ASN A 8 7.92 -8.15 -13.43
C ASN A 8 7.02 -8.31 -12.20
N SER A 9 7.54 -8.23 -10.96
CA SER A 9 6.70 -8.49 -9.77
C SER A 9 5.56 -7.48 -9.59
N CYS A 10 5.79 -6.16 -9.79
CA CYS A 10 4.72 -5.16 -9.76
C CYS A 10 3.71 -5.31 -10.91
N LYS A 11 4.09 -6.01 -11.98
CA LYS A 11 3.18 -6.35 -13.09
C LYS A 11 2.47 -7.69 -12.87
N GLU A 12 2.98 -8.51 -11.97
CA GLU A 12 2.52 -9.88 -11.73
C GLU A 12 1.57 -9.96 -10.54
N LYS A 13 1.71 -9.07 -9.53
CA LYS A 13 0.83 -9.03 -8.36
C LYS A 13 0.57 -7.59 -7.92
N PHE A 14 -0.70 -7.29 -7.64
CA PHE A 14 -1.18 -5.96 -7.23
C PHE A 14 -0.79 -4.77 -8.14
N PRO A 15 -0.94 -4.88 -9.48
CA PRO A 15 -0.53 -3.82 -10.40
C PRO A 15 -1.31 -2.51 -10.19
N ASN A 16 -2.62 -2.57 -9.94
CA ASN A 16 -3.43 -1.36 -9.79
C ASN A 16 -3.05 -0.62 -8.50
N SER A 17 -2.92 -1.36 -7.40
CA SER A 17 -2.55 -0.83 -6.08
C SER A 17 -1.14 -0.25 -6.08
N CYS A 18 -0.17 -0.93 -6.72
CA CYS A 18 1.19 -0.39 -6.88
C CYS A 18 1.18 0.90 -7.69
N HIS A 19 0.46 0.91 -8.82
CA HIS A 19 0.34 2.10 -9.66
C HIS A 19 -0.26 3.28 -8.88
N PHE A 20 -1.33 3.03 -8.13
CA PHE A 20 -2.00 4.03 -7.31
C PHE A 20 -1.07 4.67 -6.28
N ILE A 21 -0.37 3.85 -5.49
CA ILE A 21 0.59 4.32 -4.47
C ILE A 21 1.67 5.19 -5.12
N PHE A 22 2.25 4.73 -6.24
CA PHE A 22 3.28 5.46 -6.97
C PHE A 22 2.76 6.78 -7.54
N LYS A 23 1.53 6.79 -8.06
CA LYS A 23 0.89 7.99 -8.57
C LYS A 23 0.66 9.03 -7.47
N LYS A 24 0.12 8.62 -6.31
CA LYS A 24 -0.06 9.51 -5.15
C LYS A 24 1.28 10.08 -4.65
N CYS A 25 2.34 9.26 -4.63
CA CYS A 25 3.69 9.71 -4.29
C CYS A 25 4.23 10.76 -5.26
N SER A 26 4.12 10.50 -6.55
CA SER A 26 4.50 11.43 -7.60
C SER A 26 3.76 12.77 -7.47
N GLN A 27 2.44 12.73 -7.24
CA GLN A 27 1.59 13.91 -7.09
C GLN A 27 2.03 14.78 -5.90
N ARG A 28 2.23 14.17 -4.72
CA ARG A 28 2.69 14.88 -3.52
C ARG A 28 4.05 15.56 -3.73
N ILE A 29 4.99 14.88 -4.37
CA ILE A 29 6.30 15.45 -4.71
C ILE A 29 6.16 16.59 -5.74
N GLN A 30 5.27 16.41 -6.73
CA GLN A 30 5.01 17.42 -7.75
C GLN A 30 4.38 18.68 -7.17
N GLU A 31 3.46 18.57 -6.22
CA GLU A 31 2.83 19.69 -5.54
C GLU A 31 3.86 20.51 -4.75
N LYS A 32 4.64 19.87 -3.88
CA LYS A 32 5.74 20.53 -3.14
C LYS A 32 6.74 21.21 -4.08
N TYR A 33 7.06 20.56 -5.20
CA TYR A 33 7.97 21.12 -6.19
C TYR A 33 7.44 22.39 -6.87
N LYS A 34 6.14 22.42 -7.21
CA LYS A 34 5.48 23.60 -7.79
C LYS A 34 5.42 24.75 -6.79
N ASP A 35 5.03 24.45 -5.55
CA ASP A 35 4.83 25.45 -4.50
C ASP A 35 6.13 26.16 -4.13
N LEU A 36 7.22 25.41 -4.02
CA LEU A 36 8.52 25.91 -3.61
C LEU A 36 9.37 26.47 -4.78
N LYS A 37 8.86 26.42 -6.03
CA LYS A 37 9.56 26.88 -7.26
C LYS A 37 10.99 26.32 -7.39
N LEU A 38 11.21 25.07 -6.99
CA LEU A 38 12.54 24.47 -6.75
C LEU A 38 13.32 24.09 -8.02
N LYS A 39 12.92 24.61 -9.18
CA LYS A 39 13.46 24.18 -10.48
C LYS A 39 14.99 24.22 -10.52
N ARG A 40 15.59 25.27 -9.97
CA ARG A 40 17.04 25.47 -9.96
C ARG A 40 17.83 24.57 -8.98
N HIS A 41 17.19 23.99 -7.96
CA HIS A 41 17.88 23.15 -6.97
C HIS A 41 17.99 21.70 -7.45
N ILE A 42 16.96 21.21 -8.14
CA ILE A 42 16.94 19.85 -8.68
C ILE A 42 17.83 19.70 -9.92
N ASP A 43 17.91 20.74 -10.77
CA ASP A 43 18.81 20.80 -11.94
C ASP A 43 20.31 20.64 -11.57
N LEU A 44 20.66 20.80 -10.28
CA LEU A 44 22.02 20.66 -9.76
C LEU A 44 22.25 19.36 -8.98
N HIS A 45 21.21 18.56 -8.74
CA HIS A 45 21.31 17.32 -7.99
C HIS A 45 21.80 16.16 -8.87
N SER A 46 22.63 15.26 -8.32
CA SER A 46 23.19 14.14 -9.08
C SER A 46 22.13 13.17 -9.62
N ASP A 47 20.97 13.12 -8.97
CA ASP A 47 19.81 12.31 -9.37
C ASP A 47 18.72 13.12 -10.12
N GLU A 48 19.03 14.28 -10.70
CA GLU A 48 18.06 15.13 -11.44
C GLU A 48 17.17 14.33 -12.39
N LYS A 49 17.76 13.47 -13.24
CA LYS A 49 17.01 12.65 -14.19
C LYS A 49 16.05 11.67 -13.52
N LEU A 50 16.43 11.15 -12.37
CA LEU A 50 15.61 10.23 -11.58
C LEU A 50 14.44 10.99 -10.95
N ILE A 51 14.70 12.15 -10.37
CA ILE A 51 13.68 13.04 -9.81
C ILE A 51 12.71 13.51 -10.91
N GLY A 52 13.21 13.87 -12.08
CA GLY A 52 12.40 14.20 -13.25
C GLY A 52 11.47 13.05 -13.67
N LYS A 53 11.90 11.79 -13.55
CA LYS A 53 11.01 10.63 -13.80
C LYS A 53 9.95 10.46 -12.71
N ILE A 54 10.29 10.71 -11.45
CA ILE A 54 9.33 10.67 -10.34
C ILE A 54 8.24 11.73 -10.55
N LEU A 55 8.63 12.96 -10.89
CA LEU A 55 7.70 14.08 -11.13
C LEU A 55 6.77 13.88 -12.33
N ASN A 56 7.19 13.07 -13.30
CA ASN A 56 6.45 12.77 -14.52
C ASN A 56 5.92 11.32 -14.55
N TYR A 57 5.88 10.64 -13.40
CA TYR A 57 5.40 9.27 -13.33
C TYR A 57 3.93 9.20 -13.78
N SER A 58 3.66 8.31 -14.72
CA SER A 58 2.31 8.15 -15.29
C SER A 58 1.85 6.70 -15.31
N ASN A 59 2.77 5.74 -15.33
CA ASN A 59 2.45 4.33 -15.47
C ASN A 59 3.58 3.43 -14.93
N LEU A 60 3.29 2.16 -14.66
CA LEU A 60 4.30 1.19 -14.18
C LEU A 60 5.42 0.89 -15.19
N SER A 61 5.19 1.10 -16.49
CA SER A 61 6.25 0.92 -17.50
C SER A 61 7.31 2.04 -17.49
N ASP A 62 7.05 3.16 -16.82
CA ASP A 62 8.02 4.25 -16.62
C ASP A 62 9.14 3.85 -15.64
N LEU A 63 8.94 2.76 -14.87
CA LEU A 63 9.91 2.23 -13.93
C LEU A 63 11.13 1.65 -14.68
N SER A 64 12.32 2.05 -14.24
CA SER A 64 13.57 1.71 -14.92
C SER A 64 14.51 0.95 -14.00
N ARG A 65 15.59 0.38 -14.55
CA ARG A 65 16.60 -0.33 -13.73
C ARG A 65 17.17 0.53 -12.58
N ASN A 66 17.26 1.84 -12.80
CA ASN A 66 17.76 2.79 -11.80
C ASN A 66 16.65 3.33 -10.89
N ASN A 67 15.39 3.03 -11.21
CA ASN A 67 14.22 3.38 -10.40
C ASN A 67 13.15 2.28 -10.40
N PRO A 68 13.44 1.09 -9.83
CA PRO A 68 12.55 -0.05 -10.00
C PRO A 68 11.30 0.03 -9.11
N TYR A 69 11.27 0.90 -8.11
CA TYR A 69 10.18 1.04 -7.14
C TYR A 69 9.84 2.52 -6.85
N LEU A 70 9.94 3.37 -7.88
CA LEU A 70 9.68 4.82 -7.90
C LEU A 70 10.60 5.70 -7.02
N ILE A 71 10.82 5.38 -5.75
CA ILE A 71 11.62 6.20 -4.82
C ILE A 71 12.80 5.38 -4.30
N THR A 72 14.02 5.72 -4.70
CA THR A 72 15.24 5.11 -4.17
C THR A 72 15.58 5.67 -2.79
N PRO A 73 16.34 4.95 -1.95
CA PRO A 73 16.80 5.48 -0.66
C PRO A 73 17.60 6.78 -0.77
N SER A 74 18.39 6.97 -1.85
CA SER A 74 19.13 8.22 -2.08
C SER A 74 18.20 9.41 -2.28
N VAL A 75 17.17 9.26 -3.12
CA VAL A 75 16.20 10.31 -3.40
C VAL A 75 15.32 10.59 -2.18
N LEU A 76 14.93 9.56 -1.44
CA LEU A 76 14.18 9.73 -0.20
C LEU A 76 14.98 10.55 0.83
N LYS A 77 16.27 10.21 1.02
CA LYS A 77 17.17 10.97 1.89
C LYS A 77 17.30 12.43 1.44
N TYR A 78 17.43 12.68 0.14
CA TYR A 78 17.50 14.04 -0.40
C TYR A 78 16.26 14.87 -0.01
N PHE A 79 15.06 14.32 -0.22
CA PHE A 79 13.80 15.01 0.06
C PHE A 79 13.57 15.31 1.55
N VAL A 80 13.97 14.41 2.44
CA VAL A 80 13.70 14.53 3.89
C VAL A 80 14.84 15.21 4.65
N ASN A 81 16.08 14.78 4.40
CA ASN A 81 17.22 15.12 5.26
C ASN A 81 18.09 16.26 4.72
N GLU A 82 18.20 16.39 3.40
CA GLU A 82 19.10 17.38 2.80
C GLU A 82 18.36 18.69 2.53
N GLU A 83 17.17 18.59 1.95
CA GLU A 83 16.37 19.76 1.56
C GLU A 83 15.21 20.07 2.53
N HIS A 84 14.84 19.11 3.39
CA HIS A 84 13.72 19.26 4.34
C HIS A 84 12.39 19.69 3.69
N TYR A 85 12.09 19.19 2.49
CA TYR A 85 10.82 19.48 1.81
C TYR A 85 9.63 18.74 2.46
N PHE A 86 9.94 17.65 3.16
CA PHE A 86 9.02 16.78 3.89
C PHE A 86 9.55 16.56 5.31
N ASN A 87 8.65 16.33 6.25
CA ASN A 87 8.96 16.14 7.67
C ASN A 87 9.61 14.78 7.94
N ASP A 88 9.17 13.74 7.23
CA ASP A 88 9.67 12.37 7.38
C ASP A 88 9.48 11.53 6.09
N GLU A 89 10.01 10.31 6.09
CA GLU A 89 9.92 9.38 4.96
C GLU A 89 8.49 8.91 4.67
N ASN A 90 7.63 8.83 5.68
CA ASN A 90 6.24 8.42 5.50
C ASN A 90 5.41 9.51 4.83
N GLU A 91 5.66 10.79 5.08
CA GLU A 91 5.03 11.89 4.33
C GLU A 91 5.36 11.77 2.82
N VAL A 92 6.60 11.40 2.49
CA VAL A 92 7.04 11.22 1.09
C VAL A 92 6.44 9.97 0.45
N LEU A 93 6.34 8.86 1.18
CA LEU A 93 5.90 7.58 0.62
C LEU A 93 4.39 7.42 0.72
N TRP A 94 3.79 7.65 1.87
CA TRP A 94 2.37 7.35 2.11
C TRP A 94 1.51 8.62 2.22
N GLY A 95 2.10 9.74 2.62
CA GLY A 95 1.39 11.00 2.89
C GLY A 95 1.01 11.13 4.36
N CYS A 96 0.55 12.33 4.76
CA CYS A 96 0.19 12.61 6.15
C CYS A 96 -1.21 12.14 6.54
N ASP A 97 -2.15 12.15 5.58
CA ASP A 97 -3.55 11.83 5.83
C ASP A 97 -4.00 10.67 4.95
N ILE A 98 -4.20 9.52 5.59
CA ILE A 98 -4.70 8.31 4.92
C ILE A 98 -6.17 8.48 4.51
N ASP A 99 -6.94 9.33 5.20
CA ASP A 99 -8.37 9.50 4.91
C ASP A 99 -8.58 10.05 3.49
N GLU A 100 -7.62 10.81 2.96
CA GLU A 100 -7.67 11.39 1.60
C GLU A 100 -7.64 10.34 0.49
N TYR A 101 -7.21 9.11 0.77
CA TYR A 101 -7.01 8.10 -0.28
C TYR A 101 -7.37 6.68 0.11
N LEU A 102 -7.81 6.41 1.35
CA LEU A 102 -8.08 5.06 1.84
C LEU A 102 -9.15 4.32 1.02
N GLU A 103 -10.25 5.01 0.67
CA GLU A 103 -11.33 4.43 -0.15
C GLU A 103 -10.83 4.04 -1.54
N ASP A 104 -10.17 4.98 -2.24
CA ASP A 104 -9.60 4.71 -3.56
C ASP A 104 -8.57 3.57 -3.49
N PHE A 105 -7.71 3.57 -2.47
CA PHE A 105 -6.73 2.51 -2.30
C PHE A 105 -7.37 1.14 -2.02
N PHE A 106 -8.43 1.10 -1.22
CA PHE A 106 -9.22 -0.10 -0.99
C PHE A 106 -9.78 -0.63 -2.31
N ILE A 107 -10.36 0.24 -3.14
CA ILE A 107 -10.90 -0.14 -4.45
C ILE A 107 -9.83 -0.82 -5.32
N GLU A 108 -8.66 -0.20 -5.47
CA GLU A 108 -7.58 -0.74 -6.29
C GLU A 108 -7.07 -2.09 -5.75
N MET A 109 -7.01 -2.26 -4.43
CA MET A 109 -6.67 -3.53 -3.79
C MET A 109 -7.69 -4.62 -4.09
N ILE A 110 -9.00 -4.31 -4.05
CA ILE A 110 -10.04 -5.28 -4.36
C ILE A 110 -10.00 -5.69 -5.82
N LEU A 111 -9.82 -4.73 -6.75
CA LEU A 111 -9.67 -5.03 -8.18
C LEU A 111 -8.49 -5.98 -8.43
N ASP A 112 -7.36 -5.77 -7.76
CA ASP A 112 -6.23 -6.69 -7.83
C ASP A 112 -6.52 -8.07 -7.21
N ILE A 113 -7.21 -8.11 -6.07
CA ILE A 113 -7.57 -9.36 -5.36
C ILE A 113 -8.48 -10.25 -6.19
N GLN A 114 -9.41 -9.68 -6.95
CA GLN A 114 -10.33 -10.41 -7.82
C GLN A 114 -9.59 -11.25 -8.87
N GLU A 115 -8.45 -10.74 -9.35
CA GLU A 115 -7.62 -11.40 -10.35
C GLU A 115 -6.63 -12.41 -9.74
N ILE A 116 -6.53 -12.51 -8.41
CA ILE A 116 -5.65 -13.44 -7.70
C ILE A 116 -6.46 -14.67 -7.25
N PRO A 117 -6.26 -15.86 -7.86
CA PRO A 117 -7.09 -17.05 -7.59
C PRO A 117 -7.10 -17.51 -6.13
N GLU A 118 -6.03 -17.25 -5.38
CA GLU A 118 -5.94 -17.58 -3.96
C GLU A 118 -6.96 -16.77 -3.13
N TYR A 119 -7.23 -15.53 -3.54
CA TYR A 119 -7.99 -14.55 -2.76
C TYR A 119 -9.39 -14.27 -3.31
N SER A 120 -9.61 -14.43 -4.61
CA SER A 120 -10.91 -14.19 -5.24
C SER A 120 -12.05 -15.01 -4.59
N LYS A 121 -11.75 -16.18 -4.02
CA LYS A 121 -12.71 -17.01 -3.26
C LYS A 121 -13.36 -16.29 -2.08
N HIS A 122 -12.66 -15.34 -1.44
CA HIS A 122 -13.17 -14.57 -0.30
C HIS A 122 -14.25 -13.56 -0.74
N LEU A 123 -14.24 -13.19 -2.03
CA LEU A 123 -15.16 -12.21 -2.58
C LEU A 123 -16.38 -12.84 -3.27
N LEU A 124 -16.47 -14.18 -3.38
CA LEU A 124 -17.51 -14.86 -4.16
C LEU A 124 -18.94 -14.51 -3.75
N ASN A 125 -19.17 -14.21 -2.48
CA ASN A 125 -20.48 -13.85 -1.95
C ASN A 125 -20.77 -12.35 -1.99
N LEU A 126 -19.80 -11.56 -2.43
CA LEU A 126 -19.88 -10.11 -2.53
C LEU A 126 -20.03 -9.77 -4.01
N SER A 127 -21.11 -9.08 -4.37
CA SER A 127 -21.38 -8.64 -5.74
C SER A 127 -20.47 -7.46 -6.14
N LEU A 128 -19.15 -7.63 -6.02
CA LEU A 128 -18.14 -6.61 -6.30
C LEU A 128 -17.66 -6.82 -7.73
N THR A 129 -18.39 -6.36 -8.74
CA THR A 129 -18.03 -6.66 -10.14
C THR A 129 -17.26 -5.54 -10.83
N ASN A 130 -17.36 -4.32 -10.29
CA ASN A 130 -16.75 -3.14 -10.86
C ASN A 130 -16.42 -2.10 -9.76
N THR A 131 -15.75 -1.02 -10.13
CA THR A 131 -15.35 0.07 -9.23
C THR A 131 -16.51 0.66 -8.41
N GLU A 132 -17.70 0.82 -9.01
CA GLU A 132 -18.85 1.42 -8.31
C GLU A 132 -19.40 0.47 -7.25
N ASP A 133 -19.53 -0.83 -7.58
CA ASP A 133 -19.97 -1.83 -6.60
C ASP A 133 -19.01 -1.90 -5.40
N ILE A 134 -17.71 -1.80 -5.65
CA ILE A 134 -16.68 -1.81 -4.60
C ILE A 134 -16.77 -0.54 -3.75
N ARG A 135 -17.03 0.60 -4.38
CA ARG A 135 -17.24 1.87 -3.69
C ARG A 135 -18.47 1.81 -2.78
N GLU A 136 -19.60 1.36 -3.31
CA GLU A 136 -20.84 1.20 -2.53
C GLU A 136 -20.62 0.28 -1.34
N TYR A 137 -19.93 -0.85 -1.54
CA TYR A 137 -19.54 -1.75 -0.45
C TYR A 137 -18.68 -1.04 0.61
N PHE A 138 -17.67 -0.28 0.17
CA PHE A 138 -16.81 0.45 1.10
C PHE A 138 -17.61 1.44 1.94
N GLN A 139 -18.45 2.26 1.30
CA GLN A 139 -19.25 3.29 1.97
C GLN A 139 -20.30 2.69 2.92
N GLN A 140 -20.87 1.53 2.59
CA GLN A 140 -21.81 0.82 3.44
C GLN A 140 -21.15 0.24 4.70
N HIS A 141 -19.95 -0.34 4.57
CA HIS A 141 -19.30 -1.10 5.64
C HIS A 141 -18.24 -0.32 6.42
N PHE A 142 -17.69 0.73 5.82
CA PHE A 142 -16.73 1.65 6.43
C PHE A 142 -17.20 3.10 6.32
N PRO A 143 -18.39 3.48 6.87
CA PRO A 143 -18.75 4.88 6.95
C PRO A 143 -17.68 5.69 7.69
N LEU A 144 -17.41 6.92 7.23
CA LEU A 144 -16.39 7.79 7.84
C LEU A 144 -16.61 7.90 9.36
N ALA A 145 -15.52 7.80 10.13
CA ALA A 145 -15.50 7.82 11.60
C ALA A 145 -16.27 6.68 12.32
N SER A 146 -16.76 5.67 11.60
CA SER A 146 -17.29 4.45 12.21
C SER A 146 -16.18 3.61 12.85
N SER A 147 -16.54 2.70 13.75
CA SER A 147 -15.57 1.80 14.39
C SER A 147 -14.86 0.90 13.37
N SER A 148 -15.56 0.44 12.33
CA SER A 148 -14.97 -0.39 11.27
C SER A 148 -14.03 0.42 10.39
N TYR A 149 -14.37 1.67 10.05
CA TYR A 149 -13.48 2.56 9.31
C TYR A 149 -12.20 2.85 10.10
N ASN A 150 -12.32 3.19 11.40
CA ASN A 150 -11.17 3.46 12.24
C ASN A 150 -10.30 2.20 12.42
N GLU A 151 -10.90 1.02 12.61
CA GLU A 151 -10.15 -0.25 12.67
C GLU A 151 -9.36 -0.50 11.38
N LEU A 152 -9.98 -0.28 10.21
CA LEU A 152 -9.32 -0.40 8.92
C LEU A 152 -8.16 0.61 8.79
N LYS A 153 -8.43 1.88 9.09
CA LYS A 153 -7.47 2.98 9.03
C LYS A 153 -6.26 2.70 9.93
N ASP A 154 -6.46 2.33 11.18
CA ASP A 154 -5.39 2.09 12.14
C ASP A 154 -4.47 0.96 11.65
N LYS A 155 -5.05 -0.15 11.17
CA LYS A 155 -4.29 -1.26 10.60
C LYS A 155 -3.50 -0.85 9.35
N PHE A 156 -4.06 0.08 8.55
CA PHE A 156 -3.38 0.65 7.41
C PHE A 156 -2.21 1.56 7.81
N ILE A 157 -2.39 2.38 8.85
CA ILE A 157 -1.31 3.19 9.43
C ILE A 157 -0.18 2.25 9.92
N ASP A 158 -0.51 1.24 10.71
CA ASP A 158 0.52 0.28 11.19
C ASP A 158 1.29 -0.33 10.02
N PHE A 159 0.60 -0.67 8.93
CA PHE A 159 1.22 -1.18 7.72
C PHE A 159 2.21 -0.19 7.10
N THR A 160 1.88 1.10 7.00
CA THR A 160 2.80 2.12 6.47
C THR A 160 4.01 2.34 7.39
N TYR A 161 3.88 2.05 8.69
CA TYR A 161 4.97 2.01 9.67
C TYR A 161 5.65 0.63 9.79
N ASN A 162 5.52 -0.21 8.75
CA ASN A 162 6.18 -1.51 8.61
C ASN A 162 5.75 -2.55 9.67
N GLN A 163 4.52 -2.43 10.19
CA GLN A 163 3.95 -3.30 11.23
C GLN A 163 2.59 -3.88 10.82
N PHE A 164 2.23 -5.03 11.37
CA PHE A 164 0.87 -5.57 11.28
C PHE A 164 0.61 -6.57 12.40
N ASP A 165 -0.66 -6.71 12.78
CA ASP A 165 -1.11 -7.79 13.66
C ASP A 165 -1.49 -9.02 12.84
N THR A 166 -1.18 -10.21 13.34
CA THR A 166 -1.59 -11.48 12.73
C THR A 166 -1.95 -12.53 13.77
N ILE A 167 -2.62 -13.59 13.34
CA ILE A 167 -2.93 -14.74 14.17
C ILE A 167 -2.13 -15.93 13.63
N GLU A 168 -1.21 -16.43 14.44
CA GLU A 168 -0.50 -17.67 14.18
C GLU A 168 -1.36 -18.84 14.64
N ILE A 169 -1.59 -19.79 13.74
CA ILE A 169 -2.27 -21.06 14.05
C ILE A 169 -1.18 -22.11 14.28
N LEU A 170 -1.12 -22.64 15.49
CA LEU A 170 -0.24 -23.75 15.86
C LEU A 170 -1.10 -25.00 16.01
N GLU A 171 -0.81 -26.05 15.27
CA GLU A 171 -1.40 -27.37 15.47
C GLU A 171 -0.53 -28.16 16.44
N ASN A 172 -1.11 -28.63 17.54
CA ASN A 172 -0.43 -29.54 18.46
C ASN A 172 -1.40 -30.66 18.85
N ASP A 173 -1.08 -31.90 18.48
CA ASP A 173 -1.89 -33.10 18.76
C ASP A 173 -3.39 -32.93 18.44
N SER A 174 -3.70 -32.43 17.23
CA SER A 174 -5.08 -32.18 16.76
C SER A 174 -5.85 -31.07 17.50
N VAL A 175 -5.18 -30.29 18.36
CA VAL A 175 -5.69 -29.05 18.95
C VAL A 175 -5.11 -27.86 18.20
N PHE A 176 -5.97 -26.99 17.67
CA PHE A 176 -5.57 -25.71 17.09
C PHE A 176 -5.43 -24.65 18.19
N LEU A 177 -4.21 -24.13 18.35
CA LEU A 177 -3.91 -22.99 19.20
C LEU A 177 -3.80 -21.74 18.34
N PHE A 178 -4.61 -20.73 18.65
CA PHE A 178 -4.59 -19.43 18.00
C PHE A 178 -3.79 -18.47 18.87
N ARG A 179 -2.65 -18.00 18.36
CA ARG A 179 -1.82 -17.01 19.03
C ARG A 179 -1.87 -15.69 18.26
N LYS A 180 -2.39 -14.65 18.89
CA LYS A 180 -2.26 -13.28 18.37
C LYS A 180 -0.77 -12.89 18.46
N LYS A 181 -0.22 -12.43 17.34
CA LYS A 181 1.09 -11.79 17.24
C LYS A 181 0.85 -10.33 16.88
N ASP A 182 1.11 -9.46 17.84
CA ASP A 182 0.97 -8.02 17.68
C ASP A 182 2.26 -7.42 17.14
N SER A 183 2.14 -6.36 16.32
CA SER A 183 3.26 -5.57 15.80
C SER A 183 4.34 -6.38 15.07
N VAL A 184 3.94 -7.36 14.25
CA VAL A 184 4.86 -8.13 13.41
C VAL A 184 5.48 -7.23 12.36
N THR A 185 6.81 -7.26 12.23
CA THR A 185 7.53 -6.46 11.22
C THR A 185 7.38 -7.07 9.82
N LEU A 186 6.88 -6.29 8.84
CA LEU A 186 6.70 -6.75 7.46
C LEU A 186 8.02 -7.03 6.74
N SER A 187 9.06 -6.23 7.03
CA SER A 187 10.40 -6.40 6.46
C SER A 187 11.50 -6.23 7.52
N HIS A 188 12.08 -7.35 7.95
CA HIS A 188 13.28 -7.35 8.82
C HIS A 188 14.53 -6.78 8.14
N LYS A 189 14.55 -6.70 6.81
CA LYS A 189 15.73 -6.26 6.06
C LYS A 189 16.02 -4.77 6.21
N ASN A 190 15.03 -3.97 6.57
CA ASN A 190 15.19 -2.52 6.62
C ASN A 190 15.40 -1.99 8.04
N LYS A 191 14.89 -2.65 9.11
CA LYS A 191 14.87 -2.10 10.49
C LYS A 191 14.36 -0.64 10.59
N GLU A 192 13.74 -0.13 9.53
CA GLU A 192 13.25 1.23 9.41
C GLU A 192 11.86 1.32 10.03
N SER A 193 11.56 2.49 10.59
CA SER A 193 10.24 2.83 11.16
C SER A 193 9.17 3.06 10.09
N TYR A 194 9.53 3.02 8.81
CA TYR A 194 8.62 3.25 7.68
C TYR A 194 8.66 2.08 6.67
N LEU A 195 7.59 1.92 5.90
CA LEU A 195 7.49 0.91 4.86
C LEU A 195 7.92 1.48 3.50
N SER A 196 9.16 1.17 3.09
CA SER A 196 9.66 1.51 1.75
C SER A 196 8.88 0.82 0.62
N TYR A 197 9.04 1.28 -0.62
CA TYR A 197 8.44 0.63 -1.80
C TYR A 197 9.23 -0.57 -2.34
N GLN A 198 10.38 -0.87 -1.76
CA GLN A 198 11.13 -2.05 -2.16
C GLN A 198 10.28 -3.29 -1.89
N LYS A 199 10.03 -4.11 -2.92
CA LYS A 199 9.14 -5.28 -2.85
C LYS A 199 7.71 -4.95 -2.40
N LEU A 200 7.19 -3.82 -2.91
CA LEU A 200 5.82 -3.39 -2.60
C LEU A 200 4.77 -4.47 -2.91
N PRO A 201 4.79 -5.20 -4.04
CA PRO A 201 3.81 -6.25 -4.32
C PRO A 201 3.76 -7.33 -3.24
N GLU A 202 4.92 -7.77 -2.75
CA GLU A 202 5.00 -8.77 -1.69
C GLU A 202 4.52 -8.21 -0.35
N LYS A 203 4.66 -6.90 -0.10
CA LYS A 203 4.12 -6.25 1.10
C LYS A 203 2.60 -6.10 1.01
N LEU A 204 2.08 -5.71 -0.16
CA LEU A 204 0.64 -5.65 -0.43
C LEU A 204 -0.02 -7.03 -0.32
N ASP A 205 0.71 -8.09 -0.64
CA ASP A 205 0.26 -9.46 -0.42
C ASP A 205 0.02 -9.77 1.06
N LEU A 206 0.94 -9.33 1.93
CA LEU A 206 0.80 -9.49 3.38
C LEU A 206 -0.38 -8.64 3.91
N LEU A 207 -0.54 -7.42 3.41
CA LEU A 207 -1.68 -6.56 3.71
C LEU A 207 -3.00 -7.24 3.32
N ALA A 208 -3.11 -7.75 2.09
CA ALA A 208 -4.30 -8.45 1.62
C ALA A 208 -4.61 -9.65 2.52
N LYS A 209 -3.62 -10.52 2.73
CA LYS A 209 -3.77 -11.77 3.45
C LYS A 209 -4.10 -11.61 4.93
N TYR A 210 -3.46 -10.67 5.62
CA TYR A 210 -3.52 -10.59 7.08
C TYR A 210 -4.37 -9.44 7.61
N ILE A 211 -4.68 -8.44 6.79
CA ILE A 211 -5.47 -7.27 7.19
C ILE A 211 -6.78 -7.25 6.41
N LEU A 212 -6.71 -7.13 5.08
CA LEU A 212 -7.88 -6.79 4.27
C LEU A 212 -8.90 -7.94 4.19
N LEU A 213 -8.46 -9.14 3.79
CA LEU A 213 -9.34 -10.30 3.65
C LEU A 213 -9.98 -10.72 4.98
N PRO A 214 -9.26 -10.78 6.12
CA PRO A 214 -9.89 -11.07 7.40
C PRO A 214 -10.99 -10.08 7.81
N ILE A 215 -10.82 -8.79 7.50
CA ILE A 215 -11.85 -7.78 7.76
C ILE A 215 -13.09 -8.04 6.88
N ILE A 216 -12.88 -8.31 5.59
CA ILE A 216 -13.97 -8.61 4.65
C ILE A 216 -14.71 -9.89 5.05
N ASP A 217 -13.99 -10.94 5.41
CA ASP A 217 -14.56 -12.21 5.88
C ASP A 217 -15.41 -11.99 7.14
N LYS A 218 -14.90 -11.22 8.11
CA LYS A 218 -15.64 -10.84 9.33
C LYS A 218 -16.94 -10.13 8.99
N LEU A 219 -16.91 -9.09 8.16
CA LEU A 219 -18.10 -8.35 7.76
C LEU A 219 -19.10 -9.23 7.01
N THR A 220 -18.61 -10.11 6.15
CA THR A 220 -19.44 -11.06 5.40
C THR A 220 -20.14 -12.02 6.36
N LEU A 221 -19.42 -12.60 7.33
CA LEU A 221 -19.99 -13.47 8.35
C LEU A 221 -21.02 -12.76 9.23
N GLU A 222 -20.71 -11.55 9.70
CA GLU A 222 -21.65 -10.73 10.47
C GLU A 222 -22.94 -10.49 9.68
N SER A 223 -22.83 -10.12 8.39
CA SER A 223 -24.00 -9.91 7.53
C SER A 223 -24.87 -11.16 7.36
N LEU A 224 -24.27 -12.36 7.35
CA LEU A 224 -24.99 -13.63 7.25
C LEU A 224 -25.69 -14.01 8.56
N ILE A 225 -25.09 -13.69 9.71
CA ILE A 225 -25.63 -14.01 11.03
C ILE A 225 -26.78 -13.06 11.40
N TYR A 226 -26.63 -11.76 11.10
CA TYR A 226 -27.59 -10.71 11.48
C TYR A 226 -28.71 -10.49 10.45
N ARG A 227 -28.75 -11.23 9.34
CA ARG A 227 -29.84 -11.23 8.33
C ARG A 227 -31.15 -11.93 8.81
N LYS A 228 -31.44 -11.92 10.11
CA LYS A 228 -32.70 -12.43 10.69
C LYS A 228 -33.74 -11.32 10.85
#